data_AF-A0A6F9E1B0-F1
#
_entry.id   AF-A0A6F9E1B0-F1
#
_cell.length_a   1.000
_cell.length_b   1.000
_cell.length_c   1.000
_cell.angle_alpha   90.00
_cell.angle_beta   90.00
_cell.angle_gamma   90.00
#
_symmetry.space_group_name_H-M   'P 1'
#
loop_
_entity.id
_entity.type
_entity.pdbx_description
1 polymer ?
#
loop_
_entity_poly.entity_id
_entity_poly.type
_entity_poly.pdbx_seq_one_letter_code
_entity_poly.pdbx_strand_id
1 'polypeptide(L)'
;MAFVIAIGVTDTGEREVLGFDIGTSEDGEFWTEFLRGLKERGLRGVRLVISDAHLGLRQAISEVLTGAAWQRCKVHTLRNVLSQVPKKQQPMVAAIIRTIFAQPTQEAAREQLRRVVEELRSKFPKAMQILKAAEEDVLAFMALPGEHWRQICSTNPLERLNREMRRRMDVVGIFPNRESVLRLMGSILQEQHEEWMVSRRYFSLESMAKLKPDQTLLASASVLQK
;
A
#
# COMPACT_ATOMS: atom_id res chain seq x y z
N MET A 1 -3.49 9.52 19.85
CA MET A 1 -2.38 8.59 19.68
C MET A 1 -2.76 7.60 18.59
N ALA A 2 -1.89 7.43 17.60
CA ALA A 2 -2.06 6.48 16.52
C ALA A 2 -0.87 5.51 16.53
N PHE A 3 -1.16 4.21 16.36
CA PHE A 3 -0.14 3.18 16.18
C PHE A 3 0.05 2.96 14.69
N VAL A 4 1.26 3.15 14.19
CA VAL A 4 1.59 3.04 12.77
C VAL A 4 2.49 1.84 12.53
N ILE A 5 2.30 1.19 11.38
CA ILE A 5 3.05 -0.01 11.00
C ILE A 5 3.46 0.15 9.53
N ALA A 6 4.75 -0.07 9.26
CA ALA A 6 5.26 -0.25 7.91
C ALA A 6 5.49 -1.74 7.67
N ILE A 7 4.82 -2.28 6.65
CA ILE A 7 5.08 -3.62 6.12
C ILE A 7 5.71 -3.49 4.73
N GLY A 8 6.63 -4.39 4.42
CA GLY A 8 7.36 -4.42 3.18
C GLY A 8 7.26 -5.78 2.49
N VAL A 9 7.59 -5.78 1.21
CA VAL A 9 7.91 -6.99 0.47
C VAL A 9 9.33 -6.86 -0.05
N THR A 10 10.17 -7.84 0.25
CA THR A 10 11.59 -7.87 -0.14
C THR A 10 11.73 -8.03 -1.65
N ASP A 11 12.96 -7.89 -2.15
CA ASP A 11 13.28 -8.13 -3.56
C ASP A 11 13.21 -9.61 -3.97
N THR A 12 13.12 -10.51 -2.99
CA THR A 12 12.88 -11.96 -3.16
C THR A 12 11.41 -12.36 -2.93
N GLY A 13 10.55 -11.41 -2.55
CA GLY A 13 9.10 -11.59 -2.51
C GLY A 13 8.53 -12.06 -1.17
N GLU A 14 9.34 -12.11 -0.10
CA GLU A 14 8.90 -12.35 1.27
C GLU A 14 8.31 -11.07 1.89
N ARG A 15 7.37 -11.23 2.82
CA ARG A 15 6.78 -10.11 3.57
C ARG A 15 7.50 -9.91 4.88
N GLU A 16 7.72 -8.65 5.23
CA GLU A 16 8.41 -8.29 6.46
C GLU A 16 7.76 -7.09 7.15
N VAL A 17 7.89 -7.03 8.47
CA VAL A 17 7.58 -5.81 9.23
C VAL A 17 8.83 -4.94 9.19
N LEU A 18 8.75 -3.77 8.56
CA LEU A 18 9.89 -2.85 8.43
C LEU A 18 10.06 -1.98 9.68
N GLY A 19 8.95 -1.68 10.36
CA GLY A 19 8.95 -0.91 11.59
C GLY A 19 7.55 -0.53 12.04
N PHE A 20 7.47 -0.02 13.26
CA PHE A 20 6.24 0.47 13.87
C PHE A 20 6.58 1.57 14.87
N ASP A 21 5.63 2.46 15.13
CA ASP A 21 5.78 3.50 16.14
C ASP A 21 4.41 4.01 16.62
N ILE A 22 4.41 4.89 17.62
CA ILE A 22 3.25 5.56 18.18
C ILE A 22 3.47 7.06 18.09
N GLY A 23 2.62 7.71 17.30
CA GLY A 23 2.54 9.17 17.24
C GLY A 23 1.44 9.71 18.16
N THR A 24 1.69 10.85 18.79
CA THR A 24 0.62 11.63 19.45
C THR A 24 -0.33 12.23 18.42
N SER A 25 0.24 12.67 17.29
CA SER A 25 -0.39 13.17 16.07
C SER A 25 0.25 12.47 14.86
N GLU A 26 -0.54 12.22 13.81
CA GLU A 26 -0.03 11.72 12.52
C GLU A 26 0.46 12.89 11.65
N ASP A 27 1.20 13.84 12.21
CA ASP A 27 1.67 15.02 11.46
C ASP A 27 2.88 14.72 10.55
N GLY A 28 3.25 15.68 9.70
CA GLY A 28 4.31 15.51 8.71
C GLY A 28 5.69 15.25 9.32
N GLU A 29 5.98 15.84 10.49
CA GLU A 29 7.25 15.64 11.21
C GLU A 29 7.37 14.19 11.69
N PHE A 30 6.33 13.68 12.35
CA PHE A 30 6.26 12.28 12.78
C PHE A 30 6.49 11.30 11.62
N TRP A 31 5.82 11.49 10.48
CA TRP A 31 6.02 10.61 9.32
C TRP A 31 7.43 10.69 8.74
N THR A 32 8.02 11.89 8.73
CA THR A 32 9.38 12.11 8.24
C THR A 32 10.40 11.41 9.13
N GLU A 33 10.29 11.56 10.45
CA GLU A 33 11.16 10.86 11.41
C GLU A 33 11.00 9.35 11.30
N PHE A 34 9.76 8.85 11.25
CA PHE A 34 9.50 7.42 11.11
C PHE A 34 10.15 6.83 9.85
N LEU A 35 9.97 7.47 8.69
CA LEU A 35 10.55 7.00 7.43
C LEU A 35 12.09 7.15 7.41
N ARG A 36 12.65 8.20 8.02
CA ARG A 36 14.11 8.35 8.15
C ARG A 36 14.69 7.23 9.00
N GLY A 37 14.05 6.89 10.12
CA GLY A 37 14.44 5.76 10.95
C GLY A 37 14.48 4.43 10.18
N LEU A 38 13.53 4.19 9.26
CA LEU A 38 13.58 3.01 8.38
C LEU A 38 14.81 3.02 7.47
N LYS A 39 15.12 4.18 6.87
CA LYS A 39 16.26 4.36 5.96
C LYS A 39 17.60 4.22 6.68
N GLU A 40 17.73 4.77 7.88
CA GLU A 40 18.90 4.63 8.75
C GLU A 40 19.15 3.17 9.15
N ARG A 41 18.09 2.38 9.35
CA ARG A 41 18.18 0.92 9.55
C ARG A 41 18.48 0.12 8.27
N GLY A 42 18.62 0.78 7.12
CA GLY A 42 19.05 0.18 5.86
C GLY A 42 17.97 0.00 4.80
N LEU A 43 16.74 0.51 5.01
CA LEU A 43 15.71 0.47 3.97
C LEU A 43 16.17 1.26 2.72
N ARG A 44 16.23 0.55 1.58
CA ARG A 44 16.70 1.10 0.30
C ARG A 44 16.00 0.44 -0.87
N GLY A 45 16.03 1.10 -2.03
CA GLY A 45 15.48 0.54 -3.27
C GLY A 45 13.95 0.42 -3.30
N VAL A 46 13.25 1.23 -2.49
CA VAL A 46 11.78 1.24 -2.44
C VAL A 46 11.22 1.65 -3.80
N ARG A 47 10.44 0.76 -4.42
CA ARG A 47 9.82 0.99 -5.75
C ARG A 47 8.43 1.61 -5.65
N LEU A 48 7.64 1.18 -4.67
CA LEU A 48 6.25 1.57 -4.49
C LEU A 48 5.93 1.68 -3.00
N VAL A 49 5.28 2.76 -2.60
CA VAL A 49 4.69 2.94 -1.28
C VAL A 49 3.18 3.08 -1.43
N ILE A 50 2.42 2.32 -0.62
CA ILE A 50 0.96 2.36 -0.63
C ILE A 50 0.50 2.85 0.74
N SER A 51 -0.25 3.93 0.76
CA SER A 51 -0.85 4.47 1.98
C SER A 51 -2.23 5.04 1.71
N ASP A 52 -2.95 5.48 2.74
CA ASP A 52 -4.04 6.41 2.54
C ASP A 52 -3.50 7.78 2.05
N ALA A 53 -4.40 8.72 1.77
CA ALA A 53 -4.04 10.03 1.26
C ALA A 53 -3.78 11.05 2.37
N HIS A 54 -3.15 10.64 3.47
CA HIS A 54 -2.72 11.57 4.51
C HIS A 54 -1.65 12.53 3.95
N LEU A 55 -1.91 13.84 4.01
CA LEU A 55 -1.06 14.85 3.36
C LEU A 55 0.38 14.83 3.89
N GLY A 56 0.55 14.77 5.21
CA GLY A 56 1.87 14.71 5.84
C GLY A 56 2.66 13.44 5.47
N LEU A 57 1.97 12.31 5.31
CA LEU A 57 2.61 11.05 4.91
C LEU A 57 3.03 11.10 3.44
N ARG A 58 2.18 11.61 2.55
CA ARG A 58 2.51 11.78 1.12
C ARG A 58 3.75 12.67 0.94
N GLN A 59 3.83 13.77 1.69
CA GLN A 59 4.99 14.68 1.67
C GLN A 59 6.25 13.97 2.19
N ALA A 60 6.18 13.35 3.37
CA ALA A 60 7.29 12.61 3.96
C ALA A 60 7.82 11.49 3.04
N ILE A 61 6.94 10.76 2.36
CA ILE A 61 7.34 9.74 1.36
C ILE A 61 8.15 10.38 0.23
N SER A 62 7.66 11.48 -0.34
CA SER A 62 8.34 12.16 -1.45
C SER A 62 9.72 12.71 -1.07
N GLU A 63 9.88 13.15 0.18
CA GLU A 63 11.13 13.70 0.70
C GLU A 63 12.15 12.61 1.09
N VAL A 64 11.71 11.55 1.79
CA VAL A 64 12.62 10.56 2.38
C VAL A 64 12.94 9.40 1.44
N LEU A 65 11.92 8.93 0.69
CA LEU A 65 11.97 7.77 -0.19
C LEU A 65 12.03 8.19 -1.67
N THR A 66 13.00 9.05 -1.98
CA THR A 66 13.20 9.59 -3.34
C THR A 66 13.28 8.48 -4.39
N GLY A 67 12.51 8.63 -5.46
CA GLY A 67 12.43 7.65 -6.56
C GLY A 67 11.38 6.53 -6.35
N ALA A 68 10.76 6.43 -5.17
CA ALA A 68 9.62 5.54 -4.98
C ALA A 68 8.37 6.14 -5.62
N ALA A 69 7.61 5.32 -6.35
CA ALA A 69 6.26 5.68 -6.73
C ALA A 69 5.36 5.68 -5.48
N TRP A 70 4.40 6.59 -5.43
CA TRP A 70 3.37 6.57 -4.40
C TRP A 70 2.03 6.15 -4.99
N GLN A 71 1.35 5.27 -4.26
CA GLN A 71 -0.01 4.86 -4.58
C GLN A 71 -0.97 5.20 -3.45
N ARG A 72 -2.06 5.84 -3.83
CA ARG A 72 -3.23 5.96 -2.96
C ARG A 72 -3.94 4.62 -2.84
N CYS A 73 -4.19 4.18 -1.62
CA CYS A 73 -4.88 2.93 -1.33
C CYS A 73 -6.25 2.87 -2.03
N LYS A 74 -6.42 1.87 -2.92
CA LYS A 74 -7.64 1.64 -3.71
C LYS A 74 -8.91 1.57 -2.86
N VAL A 75 -8.85 0.88 -1.72
CA VAL A 75 -10.01 0.69 -0.84
C VAL A 75 -10.43 2.01 -0.19
N HIS A 76 -9.47 2.82 0.26
CA HIS A 76 -9.73 4.15 0.79
C HIS A 76 -10.26 5.11 -0.28
N THR A 77 -9.69 5.07 -1.50
CA THR A 77 -10.21 5.84 -2.63
C THR A 77 -11.65 5.48 -2.93
N LEU A 78 -11.98 4.19 -3.02
CA LEU A 78 -13.35 3.74 -3.27
C LEU A 78 -14.31 4.16 -2.15
N ARG A 79 -13.89 4.06 -0.88
CA ARG A 79 -14.70 4.54 0.26
C ARG A 79 -14.96 6.05 0.17
N ASN A 80 -13.95 6.84 -0.18
CA ASN A 80 -14.09 8.28 -0.34
C ASN A 80 -15.03 8.64 -1.49
N VAL A 81 -14.91 7.97 -2.64
CA VAL A 81 -15.84 8.16 -3.77
C VAL A 81 -17.27 7.79 -3.37
N LEU A 82 -17.47 6.62 -2.76
CA LEU A 82 -18.81 6.14 -2.36
C LEU A 82 -19.46 6.97 -1.25
N SER A 83 -18.67 7.67 -0.43
CA SER A 83 -19.21 8.61 0.57
C SER A 83 -20.03 9.74 -0.05
N GLN A 84 -19.77 10.07 -1.32
CA GLN A 84 -20.48 11.08 -2.09
C GLN A 84 -21.64 10.50 -2.91
N VAL A 85 -21.98 9.21 -2.71
CA VAL A 85 -23.02 8.47 -3.45
C VAL A 85 -24.10 8.01 -2.48
N PRO A 86 -25.40 8.17 -2.80
CA PRO A 86 -26.49 7.65 -1.97
C PRO A 86 -26.36 6.14 -1.72
N LYS A 87 -26.57 5.70 -0.47
CA LYS A 87 -26.38 4.30 -0.03
C LYS A 87 -27.02 3.26 -0.98
N LYS A 88 -28.23 3.54 -1.49
CA LYS A 88 -28.96 2.64 -2.41
C LYS A 88 -28.25 2.41 -3.75
N GLN A 89 -27.44 3.36 -4.21
CA GLN A 89 -26.75 3.32 -5.49
C GLN A 89 -25.27 2.94 -5.37
N GLN A 90 -24.72 2.92 -4.15
CA GLN A 90 -23.32 2.55 -3.90
C GLN A 90 -22.92 1.19 -4.48
N PRO A 91 -23.72 0.12 -4.40
CA PRO A 91 -23.35 -1.17 -5.00
C PRO A 91 -23.11 -1.08 -6.52
N MET A 92 -24.00 -0.36 -7.23
CA MET A 92 -23.90 -0.16 -8.67
C MET A 92 -22.68 0.69 -9.04
N VAL A 93 -22.47 1.83 -8.35
CA VAL A 93 -21.30 2.68 -8.60
C VAL A 93 -19.99 1.96 -8.28
N ALA A 94 -19.96 1.17 -7.20
CA ALA A 94 -18.79 0.37 -6.86
C ALA A 94 -18.48 -0.69 -7.92
N ALA A 95 -19.50 -1.36 -8.46
CA ALA A 95 -19.33 -2.33 -9.54
C ALA A 95 -18.75 -1.68 -10.81
N ILE A 96 -19.27 -0.51 -11.19
CA ILE A 96 -18.76 0.25 -12.34
C ILE A 96 -17.30 0.67 -12.11
N ILE A 97 -16.96 1.23 -10.95
CA ILE A 97 -15.57 1.63 -10.63
C ILE A 97 -14.62 0.43 -10.64
N ARG A 98 -15.07 -0.77 -10.21
CA ARG A 98 -14.24 -1.98 -10.26
C ARG A 98 -13.81 -2.37 -11.67
N THR A 99 -14.57 -1.99 -12.70
CA THR A 99 -14.20 -2.26 -14.11
C THR A 99 -12.90 -1.57 -14.53
N ILE A 100 -12.56 -0.44 -13.89
CA ILE A 100 -11.31 0.29 -14.13
C ILE A 100 -10.10 -0.58 -13.78
N PHE A 101 -10.17 -1.27 -12.63
CA PHE A 101 -9.08 -2.10 -12.13
C PHE A 101 -9.05 -3.52 -12.74
N ALA A 102 -10.03 -3.85 -13.58
CA ALA A 102 -10.09 -5.10 -14.32
C ALA A 102 -9.41 -5.00 -15.69
N GLN A 103 -8.95 -3.81 -16.08
CA GLN A 103 -8.31 -3.59 -17.38
C GLN A 103 -6.92 -4.24 -17.44
N PRO A 104 -6.51 -4.74 -18.62
CA PRO A 104 -5.26 -5.50 -18.78
C PRO A 104 -4.01 -4.63 -18.80
N THR A 105 -4.14 -3.31 -19.03
CA THR A 105 -3.02 -2.36 -19.07
C THR A 105 -3.37 -1.07 -18.34
N GLN A 106 -2.35 -0.30 -17.95
CA GLN A 106 -2.53 1.00 -17.30
C GLN A 106 -3.25 1.99 -18.23
N GLU A 107 -2.96 1.97 -19.52
CA GLU A 107 -3.59 2.83 -20.53
C GLU A 107 -5.08 2.52 -20.66
N ALA A 108 -5.43 1.23 -20.74
CA ALA A 108 -6.83 0.80 -20.78
C ALA A 108 -7.57 1.15 -19.48
N ALA A 109 -6.90 1.06 -18.32
CA ALA A 109 -7.46 1.49 -17.04
C ALA A 109 -7.73 3.01 -17.01
N ARG A 110 -6.80 3.84 -17.50
CA ARG A 110 -7.00 5.30 -17.62
C ARG A 110 -8.15 5.62 -18.56
N GLU A 111 -8.26 4.95 -19.71
CA GLU A 111 -9.37 5.14 -20.63
C GLU A 111 -10.71 4.75 -19.99
N GLN A 112 -10.78 3.60 -19.33
CA GLN A 112 -11.98 3.15 -18.64
C GLN A 112 -12.37 4.11 -17.51
N LEU A 113 -11.39 4.65 -16.77
CA LEU A 113 -11.65 5.66 -15.73
C LEU A 113 -12.30 6.91 -16.33
N ARG A 114 -11.78 7.41 -17.46
CA ARG A 114 -12.37 8.56 -18.16
C ARG A 114 -13.81 8.30 -18.59
N ARG A 115 -14.08 7.12 -19.17
CA ARG A 115 -15.44 6.72 -19.57
C ARG A 115 -16.41 6.70 -18.38
N VAL A 116 -16.00 6.07 -17.28
CA VAL A 116 -16.79 6.01 -16.03
C VAL A 116 -17.04 7.41 -15.47
N VAL A 117 -16.01 8.26 -15.48
CA VAL A 117 -16.13 9.65 -15.02
C VAL A 117 -17.13 10.43 -15.87
N GLU A 118 -17.09 10.33 -17.20
CA GLU A 118 -18.05 11.01 -18.07
C GLU A 118 -19.49 10.49 -17.90
N GLU A 119 -19.67 9.17 -17.85
CA GLU A 119 -20.99 8.54 -17.72
C GLU A 119 -21.70 8.92 -16.41
N LEU A 120 -20.95 8.95 -15.31
CA LEU A 120 -21.51 9.17 -13.98
C LEU A 120 -21.43 10.63 -13.50
N ARG A 121 -20.77 11.53 -14.24
CA ARG A 121 -20.58 12.95 -13.83
C ARG A 121 -21.89 13.66 -13.56
N SER A 122 -22.91 13.44 -14.39
CA SER A 122 -24.20 14.12 -14.27
C SER A 122 -24.95 13.74 -12.99
N LYS A 123 -24.86 12.47 -12.57
CA LYS A 123 -25.55 11.93 -11.38
C LYS A 123 -24.73 12.12 -10.11
N PHE A 124 -23.41 11.97 -10.18
CA PHE A 124 -22.51 11.97 -9.02
C PHE A 124 -21.28 12.87 -9.24
N PRO A 125 -21.48 14.20 -9.42
CA PRO A 125 -20.40 15.10 -9.81
C PRO A 125 -19.24 15.11 -8.80
N LYS A 126 -19.54 15.18 -7.49
CA LYS A 126 -18.53 15.16 -6.43
C LYS A 126 -17.75 13.84 -6.38
N ALA A 127 -18.45 12.71 -6.55
CA ALA A 127 -17.81 11.39 -6.56
C ALA A 127 -16.82 11.26 -7.73
N MET A 128 -17.23 11.73 -8.92
CA MET A 128 -16.39 11.67 -10.12
C MET A 128 -15.23 12.67 -10.09
N GLN A 129 -15.37 13.82 -9.42
CA GLN A 129 -14.25 14.73 -9.16
C GLN A 129 -13.16 14.05 -8.30
N ILE A 130 -13.56 13.37 -7.22
CA ILE A 130 -12.62 12.62 -6.36
C ILE A 130 -11.93 11.51 -7.16
N LEU A 131 -12.68 10.76 -7.95
CA LEU A 131 -12.12 9.66 -8.75
C LEU A 131 -11.14 10.18 -9.80
N LYS A 132 -11.50 11.25 -10.52
CA LYS A 132 -10.63 11.89 -11.53
C LYS A 132 -9.35 12.43 -10.92
N ALA A 133 -9.44 13.12 -9.78
CA ALA A 133 -8.27 13.66 -9.08
C ALA A 133 -7.32 12.57 -8.57
N ALA A 134 -7.81 11.34 -8.40
CA ALA A 134 -7.03 10.20 -7.92
C ALA A 134 -6.49 9.30 -9.05
N GLU A 135 -6.71 9.62 -10.34
CA GLU A 135 -6.38 8.75 -11.50
C GLU A 135 -4.92 8.26 -11.44
N GLU A 136 -3.97 9.18 -11.39
CA GLU A 136 -2.54 8.86 -11.36
C GLU A 136 -2.16 8.07 -10.10
N ASP A 137 -2.63 8.54 -8.94
CA ASP A 137 -2.26 7.98 -7.65
C ASP A 137 -2.86 6.57 -7.42
N VAL A 138 -4.07 6.29 -7.94
CA VAL A 138 -4.76 5.00 -7.70
C VAL A 138 -4.37 3.91 -8.71
N LEU A 139 -3.79 4.30 -9.85
CA LEU A 139 -3.34 3.39 -10.91
C LEU A 139 -1.82 3.16 -10.92
N ALA A 140 -1.07 3.76 -9.99
CA ALA A 140 0.39 3.68 -9.93
C ALA A 140 0.94 2.23 -9.91
N PHE A 141 0.29 1.28 -9.22
CA PHE A 141 0.72 -0.13 -9.22
C PHE A 141 0.74 -0.80 -10.59
N MET A 142 -0.02 -0.28 -11.56
CA MET A 142 -0.09 -0.89 -12.89
C MET A 142 1.21 -0.72 -13.69
N ALA A 143 2.17 0.06 -13.18
CA ALA A 143 3.55 0.09 -13.67
C ALA A 143 4.38 -1.14 -13.22
N LEU A 144 3.91 -1.91 -12.24
CA LEU A 144 4.53 -3.17 -11.79
C LEU A 144 3.98 -4.36 -12.59
N PRO A 145 4.62 -5.55 -12.55
CA PRO A 145 4.13 -6.76 -13.21
C PRO A 145 2.68 -7.09 -12.84
N GLY A 146 1.90 -7.52 -13.84
CA GLY A 146 0.47 -7.84 -13.69
C GLY A 146 0.17 -8.88 -12.61
N GLU A 147 1.13 -9.79 -12.37
CA GLU A 147 1.06 -10.81 -11.33
C GLU A 147 1.02 -10.23 -9.91
N HIS A 148 1.49 -9.01 -9.73
CA HIS A 148 1.53 -8.35 -8.41
C HIS A 148 0.24 -7.59 -8.11
N TRP A 149 -0.54 -7.24 -9.13
CA TRP A 149 -1.66 -6.30 -9.03
C TRP A 149 -2.73 -6.74 -8.03
N ARG A 150 -3.07 -8.04 -8.04
CA ARG A 150 -4.11 -8.60 -7.16
C ARG A 150 -3.76 -8.43 -5.68
N GLN A 151 -2.51 -8.69 -5.32
CA GLN A 151 -1.99 -8.55 -3.97
C GLN A 151 -1.88 -7.07 -3.57
N ILE A 152 -1.26 -6.24 -4.42
CA ILE A 152 -1.06 -4.81 -4.18
C ILE A 152 -2.39 -4.09 -3.95
N CYS A 153 -3.41 -4.44 -4.72
CA CYS A 153 -4.72 -3.82 -4.61
C CYS A 153 -5.58 -4.32 -3.43
N SER A 154 -5.09 -5.29 -2.66
CA SER A 154 -5.82 -5.86 -1.53
C SER A 154 -5.36 -5.22 -0.22
N THR A 155 -6.32 -4.78 0.59
CA THR A 155 -6.03 -4.40 1.98
C THR A 155 -6.16 -5.58 2.95
N ASN A 156 -6.51 -6.78 2.47
CA ASN A 156 -6.76 -7.94 3.35
C ASN A 156 -5.59 -8.27 4.29
N PRO A 157 -4.32 -8.26 3.85
CA PRO A 157 -3.20 -8.53 4.76
C PRO A 157 -3.10 -7.50 5.88
N LEU A 158 -3.24 -6.21 5.54
CA LEU A 158 -3.16 -5.10 6.49
C LEU A 158 -4.36 -5.07 7.43
N GLU A 159 -5.57 -5.30 6.94
CA GLU A 159 -6.79 -5.39 7.76
C GLU A 159 -6.77 -6.59 8.70
N ARG A 160 -6.19 -7.72 8.27
CA ARG A 160 -5.98 -8.89 9.14
C ARG A 160 -5.03 -8.55 10.28
N LEU A 161 -3.89 -7.93 9.96
CA LEU A 161 -2.93 -7.49 10.96
C LEU A 161 -3.56 -6.49 11.94
N ASN A 162 -4.18 -5.43 11.42
CA ASN A 162 -4.85 -4.42 12.24
C ASN A 162 -5.93 -5.02 13.15
N ARG A 163 -6.66 -6.03 12.69
CA ARG A 163 -7.66 -6.72 13.52
C ARG A 163 -7.01 -7.50 14.66
N GLU A 164 -5.92 -8.22 14.40
CA GLU A 164 -5.21 -8.95 15.45
C GLU A 164 -4.62 -7.97 16.48
N MET A 165 -4.03 -6.87 16.02
CA MET A 165 -3.51 -5.81 16.91
C MET A 165 -4.61 -5.25 17.81
N ARG A 166 -5.75 -4.83 17.23
CA ARG A 166 -6.91 -4.33 17.99
C ARG A 166 -7.39 -5.36 19.01
N ARG A 167 -7.56 -6.62 18.60
CA ARG A 167 -8.00 -7.70 19.49
C ARG A 167 -7.11 -7.82 20.73
N ARG A 168 -5.79 -7.66 20.60
CA ARG A 168 -4.85 -7.74 21.72
C ARG A 168 -4.84 -6.46 22.57
N MET A 169 -4.99 -5.30 21.93
CA MET A 169 -5.10 -4.01 22.63
C MET A 169 -6.39 -3.90 23.44
N ASP A 170 -7.52 -4.37 22.90
CA ASP A 170 -8.85 -4.29 23.53
C ASP A 170 -8.91 -5.08 24.85
N VAL A 171 -8.10 -6.14 25.00
CA VAL A 171 -7.98 -6.90 26.25
C VAL A 171 -7.29 -6.10 27.34
N VAL A 172 -6.29 -5.28 26.99
CA VAL A 172 -5.56 -4.44 27.94
C VAL A 172 -6.37 -3.19 28.29
N GLY A 173 -7.09 -2.63 27.31
CA GLY A 173 -7.86 -1.40 27.45
C GLY A 173 -6.95 -0.17 27.52
N ILE A 174 -6.49 0.20 28.71
CA ILE A 174 -5.67 1.40 28.95
C ILE A 174 -4.24 1.00 29.24
N PHE A 175 -3.30 1.58 28.48
CA PHE A 175 -1.88 1.36 28.68
C PHE A 175 -1.28 2.43 29.60
N PRO A 176 -0.34 2.06 30.49
CA PRO A 176 0.25 2.99 31.45
C PRO A 176 1.25 3.98 30.81
N ASN A 177 1.88 3.62 29.69
CA ASN A 177 2.81 4.48 28.94
C ASN A 177 3.03 3.95 27.52
N ARG A 178 3.72 4.76 26.69
CA ARG A 178 4.10 4.44 25.31
C ARG A 178 4.89 3.13 25.19
N GLU A 179 5.87 2.91 26.07
CA GLU A 179 6.74 1.73 26.04
C GLU A 179 5.98 0.42 26.27
N SER A 180 4.94 0.44 27.11
CA SER A 180 4.06 -0.71 27.29
C SER A 180 3.29 -1.09 26.02
N VAL A 181 2.84 -0.10 25.25
CA VAL A 181 2.19 -0.35 23.95
C VAL A 181 3.21 -0.91 22.95
N LEU A 182 4.38 -0.27 22.82
CA LEU A 182 5.44 -0.72 21.91
C LEU A 182 5.88 -2.14 22.21
N ARG A 183 6.00 -2.51 23.49
CA ARG A 183 6.38 -3.87 23.89
C ARG A 183 5.34 -4.90 23.44
N LEU A 184 4.06 -4.69 23.78
CA LEU A 184 3.01 -5.65 23.41
C LEU A 184 2.85 -5.76 21.90
N MET A 185 2.75 -4.61 21.23
CA MET A 185 2.57 -4.56 19.78
C MET A 185 3.79 -5.10 19.04
N GLY A 186 4.99 -4.78 19.52
CA GLY A 186 6.25 -5.31 18.99
C GLY A 186 6.32 -6.83 19.08
N SER A 187 5.91 -7.42 20.21
CA SER A 187 5.87 -8.89 20.34
C SER A 187 4.91 -9.54 19.36
N ILE A 188 3.72 -8.97 19.14
CA ILE A 188 2.75 -9.50 18.18
C ILE A 188 3.26 -9.36 16.73
N LEU A 189 3.89 -8.21 16.42
CA LEU A 189 4.48 -7.99 15.10
C LEU A 189 5.65 -8.93 14.83
N GLN A 190 6.45 -9.24 15.86
CA GLN A 190 7.51 -10.22 15.76
C GLN A 190 6.95 -11.62 15.46
N GLU A 191 5.95 -12.08 16.21
CA GLU A 191 5.27 -13.35 15.96
C GLU A 191 4.71 -13.41 14.53
N GLN A 192 4.03 -12.34 14.09
CA GLN A 192 3.49 -12.27 12.74
C GLN A 192 4.58 -12.25 11.66
N HIS A 193 5.71 -11.60 11.91
CA HIS A 193 6.85 -11.59 11.00
C HIS A 193 7.47 -12.98 10.87
N GLU A 194 7.68 -13.68 11.99
CA GLU A 194 8.18 -15.06 12.01
C GLU A 194 7.26 -16.00 11.21
N GLU A 195 5.94 -15.88 11.37
CA GLU A 195 4.97 -16.61 10.53
C GLU A 195 5.14 -16.31 9.04
N TRP A 196 5.40 -15.06 8.65
CA TRP A 196 5.60 -14.70 7.24
C TRP A 196 6.88 -15.26 6.67
N MET A 197 7.94 -15.37 7.48
CA MET A 197 9.23 -15.94 7.06
C MET A 197 9.15 -17.43 6.72
N VAL A 198 8.30 -18.18 7.43
CA VAL A 198 8.09 -19.62 7.17
C VAL A 198 6.96 -19.91 6.18
N SER A 199 6.13 -18.91 5.88
CA SER A 199 5.01 -19.04 4.96
C SER A 199 5.46 -19.04 3.49
N ARG A 200 4.54 -19.42 2.60
CA ARG A 200 4.74 -19.24 1.15
C ARG A 200 5.05 -17.76 0.85
N ARG A 201 6.04 -17.53 -0.02
CA ARG A 201 6.38 -16.21 -0.55
C ARG A 201 5.15 -15.47 -1.05
N TYR A 202 5.12 -14.17 -0.80
CA TYR A 202 4.02 -13.30 -1.19
C TYR A 202 4.01 -13.04 -2.69
N PHE A 203 5.20 -12.86 -3.27
CA PHE A 203 5.45 -12.84 -4.72
C PHE A 203 6.42 -13.96 -5.10
N SER A 204 6.24 -14.55 -6.28
CA SER A 204 7.20 -15.55 -6.77
C SER A 204 8.51 -14.89 -7.17
N LEU A 205 9.63 -15.61 -7.02
CA LEU A 205 10.94 -15.14 -7.49
C LEU A 205 10.91 -14.76 -8.97
N GLU A 206 10.21 -15.54 -9.80
CA GLU A 206 10.03 -15.25 -11.22
C GLU A 206 9.34 -13.90 -11.46
N SER A 207 8.26 -13.62 -10.74
CA SER A 207 7.56 -12.33 -10.87
C SER A 207 8.40 -11.16 -10.35
N MET A 208 9.22 -11.39 -9.30
CA MET A 208 10.12 -10.38 -8.75
C MET A 208 11.30 -10.10 -9.68
N ALA A 209 11.79 -11.09 -10.41
CA ALA A 209 12.86 -10.93 -11.39
C ALA A 209 12.49 -9.94 -12.51
N LYS A 210 11.20 -9.87 -12.88
CA LYS A 210 10.68 -8.89 -13.86
C LYS A 210 10.85 -7.43 -13.42
N LEU A 211 11.06 -7.17 -12.13
CA LEU A 211 11.35 -5.84 -11.60
C LEU A 211 12.81 -5.43 -11.81
N LYS A 212 13.71 -6.33 -12.22
CA LYS A 212 15.15 -6.10 -12.37
C LYS A 212 15.64 -6.47 -13.78
N PRO A 213 15.13 -5.82 -14.85
CA PRO A 213 15.45 -6.21 -16.23
C PRO A 213 16.96 -6.22 -16.53
N ASP A 214 17.74 -5.30 -15.94
CA ASP A 214 19.18 -5.18 -16.20
C ASP A 214 20.04 -6.27 -15.54
N GLN A 215 19.56 -6.96 -14.50
CA GLN A 215 20.33 -8.04 -13.87
C GLN A 215 20.23 -9.37 -14.63
N THR A 216 19.18 -9.55 -15.43
CA THR A 216 19.00 -10.75 -16.27
C THR A 216 20.04 -10.80 -17.40
N LEU A 217 20.46 -9.65 -17.91
CA LEU A 217 21.49 -9.53 -18.95
C LEU A 217 22.91 -9.79 -18.41
N LEU A 218 23.20 -9.40 -17.17
CA LEU A 218 24.50 -9.66 -16.53
C LEU A 218 24.70 -11.14 -16.16
N ALA A 219 23.64 -11.82 -15.70
CA ALA A 219 23.70 -13.24 -15.37
C ALA A 219 23.88 -14.12 -16.63
N SER A 220 23.25 -13.77 -17.75
CA SER A 220 23.39 -14.50 -19.02
C SER A 220 24.76 -14.30 -19.67
N ALA A 221 25.40 -13.14 -19.48
CA ALA A 221 26.78 -12.91 -19.93
C ALA A 221 27.83 -13.74 -19.15
N SER A 222 27.60 -14.01 -17.86
CA SER A 222 28.53 -14.82 -17.03
C SER A 222 28.49 -16.32 -17.30
N VAL A 223 27.42 -16.84 -17.91
CA VAL A 223 27.26 -18.27 -18.24
C VAL A 223 27.93 -18.63 -19.56
N LEU A 224 28.18 -17.65 -20.44
CA LEU A 224 28.85 -17.84 -21.73
C LEU A 224 30.38 -17.72 -21.67
N GLN A 225 30.96 -17.54 -20.47
CA GLN A 225 32.42 -17.46 -20.25
C GLN A 225 32.98 -18.64 -19.44
N LYS A 226 32.30 -19.79 -19.42
CA LYS A 226 32.86 -21.05 -18.92
C LYS A 226 32.87 -22.11 -20.00
#